data_AF-A0A450XX17-F1
#
_entry.id   AF-A0A450XX17-F1
#
_cell.length_a   1.000
_cell.length_b   1.000
_cell.length_c   1.000
_cell.angle_alpha   90.00
_cell.angle_beta   90.00
_cell.angle_gamma   90.00
#
_symmetry.space_group_name_H-M   'P 1'
#
loop_
_entity.id
_entity.type
_entity.pdbx_description
1 polymer ?
#
loop_
_entity_poly.entity_id
_entity_poly.type
_entity_poly.pdbx_seq_one_letter_code
_entity_poly.pdbx_strand_id
1 'polypeptide(L)'
;MSSDYFIVPTSLDYFCLQAINSLEKNIRRWHKEIDRFIEDNEFNKKSFSIANKPVFLGAIQQRYRPRSGKPAKSFEKWINHIRNAINNEFIPSLTKIGCVIDSEIMEEALRDTDLAPYDLAQIPDFNSLIAISQQLSKPVFALTDGEIKDIGKVFGDAETTMKNSRDNFRDIFTDLANRVIYLTS
;
A
#
# COMPACT_ATOMS: atom_id res chain seq x y z
N MET A 1 17.98 -4.19 4.46
CA MET A 1 17.59 -2.77 4.27
C MET A 1 18.07 -2.18 2.94
N SER A 2 18.29 -3.01 1.92
CA SER A 2 18.90 -2.64 0.63
C SER A 2 17.93 -2.01 -0.38
N SER A 3 16.88 -1.35 0.12
CA SER A 3 15.91 -0.60 -0.66
C SER A 3 15.98 0.85 -0.22
N ASP A 4 15.76 1.79 -1.13
CA ASP A 4 15.66 3.20 -0.75
C ASP A 4 14.33 3.49 -0.06
N TYR A 5 13.26 2.83 -0.51
CA TYR A 5 11.90 3.04 -0.03
C TYR A 5 11.14 1.73 0.14
N PHE A 6 10.07 1.75 0.95
CA PHE A 6 9.13 0.64 1.04
C PHE A 6 7.71 1.10 1.34
N ILE A 7 6.75 0.28 0.91
CA ILE A 7 5.30 0.45 1.09
C ILE A 7 4.76 -0.79 1.80
N VAL A 8 3.78 -0.62 2.70
CA VAL A 8 3.17 -1.73 3.44
C VAL A 8 1.72 -1.95 2.95
N PRO A 9 1.45 -3.00 2.16
CA PRO A 9 0.07 -3.37 1.88
C PRO A 9 -0.60 -3.93 3.14
N THR A 10 -1.81 -3.47 3.46
CA THR A 10 -2.58 -3.90 4.62
C THR A 10 -3.90 -4.53 4.20
N SER A 11 -4.30 -5.62 4.86
CA SER A 11 -5.65 -6.16 4.81
C SER A 11 -6.44 -5.71 6.02
N LEU A 12 -7.75 -5.55 5.87
CA LEU A 12 -8.63 -5.05 6.94
C LEU A 12 -9.04 -6.16 7.92
N ASP A 13 -8.06 -6.67 8.66
CA ASP A 13 -8.26 -7.73 9.64
C ASP A 13 -7.33 -7.59 10.86
N TYR A 14 -7.62 -8.40 11.88
CA TYR A 14 -6.87 -8.43 13.13
C TYR A 14 -5.42 -8.91 12.95
N PHE A 15 -5.17 -9.84 12.03
CA PHE A 15 -3.83 -10.38 11.81
C PHE A 15 -2.92 -9.35 11.19
N CYS A 16 -3.43 -8.53 10.26
CA CYS A 16 -2.70 -7.40 9.70
C CYS A 16 -2.34 -6.37 10.78
N LEU A 17 -3.26 -6.09 11.71
CA LEU A 17 -2.98 -5.22 12.85
C LEU A 17 -1.82 -5.76 13.70
N GLN A 18 -1.81 -7.05 14.01
CA GLN A 18 -0.69 -7.69 14.73
C GLN A 18 0.61 -7.71 13.91
N ALA A 19 0.50 -7.86 12.60
CA ALA A 19 1.64 -7.88 11.68
C ALA A 19 2.36 -6.52 11.63
N ILE A 20 1.64 -5.40 11.73
CA ILE A 20 2.24 -4.06 11.79
C ILE A 20 3.17 -3.93 13.01
N ASN A 21 2.72 -4.37 14.18
CA ASN A 21 3.50 -4.33 15.41
C ASN A 21 4.71 -5.28 15.36
N SER A 22 4.58 -6.39 14.64
CA SER A 22 5.69 -7.32 14.39
C SER A 22 6.70 -6.72 13.40
N LEU A 23 6.21 -6.06 12.36
CA LEU A 23 7.02 -5.39 11.35
C LEU A 23 7.85 -4.26 11.96
N GLU A 24 7.25 -3.44 12.84
CA GLU A 24 7.95 -2.37 13.58
C GLU A 24 9.20 -2.92 14.29
N LYS A 25 9.02 -3.99 15.07
CA LYS A 25 10.09 -4.64 15.84
C LYS A 25 11.16 -5.22 14.94
N ASN A 26 10.75 -5.86 13.85
CA ASN A 26 11.68 -6.48 12.90
C ASN A 26 12.50 -5.43 12.14
N ILE A 27 11.88 -4.35 11.66
CA ILE A 27 12.58 -3.26 10.97
C ILE A 27 13.65 -2.65 11.87
N ARG A 28 13.31 -2.35 13.14
CA ARG A 28 14.29 -1.82 14.10
C ARG A 28 15.42 -2.79 14.40
N ARG A 29 15.09 -4.08 14.56
CA ARG A 29 16.08 -5.13 14.79
C ARG A 29 17.04 -5.24 13.60
N TRP A 30 16.51 -5.37 12.39
CA TRP A 30 17.31 -5.49 11.17
C TRP A 30 18.14 -4.24 10.91
N HIS A 31 17.60 -3.04 11.18
CA HIS A 31 18.36 -1.80 11.07
C HIS A 31 19.62 -1.85 11.95
N LYS A 32 19.47 -2.23 13.23
CA LYS A 32 20.61 -2.37 14.15
C LYS A 32 21.59 -3.47 13.73
N GLU A 33 21.08 -4.61 13.27
CA GLU A 33 21.91 -5.73 12.84
C GLU A 33 22.75 -5.36 11.60
N ILE A 34 22.16 -4.66 10.63
CA ILE A 34 22.86 -4.22 9.42
C ILE A 34 23.86 -3.10 9.73
N ASP A 35 23.52 -2.13 10.58
CA ASP A 35 24.48 -1.09 10.99
C ASP A 35 25.71 -1.70 11.64
N ARG A 36 25.52 -2.62 12.60
CA ARG A 36 26.64 -3.35 13.22
C ARG A 36 27.45 -4.14 12.20
N PHE A 37 26.78 -4.85 11.30
CA PHE A 37 27.48 -5.62 10.29
C PHE A 37 28.35 -4.75 9.37
N ILE A 38 27.87 -3.56 9.01
CA ILE A 38 28.64 -2.58 8.23
C ILE A 38 29.84 -2.06 9.03
N GLU A 39 29.62 -1.71 10.30
CA GLU A 39 30.66 -1.22 11.22
C GLU A 39 31.75 -2.27 11.47
N ASP A 40 31.37 -3.50 11.83
CA ASP A 40 32.29 -4.59 12.20
C ASP A 40 33.19 -5.04 11.04
N ASN A 41 32.76 -4.82 9.79
CA ASN A 41 33.52 -5.19 8.58
C ASN A 41 34.19 -3.99 7.90
N GLU A 42 34.11 -2.80 8.50
CA GLU A 42 34.67 -1.56 7.94
C GLU A 42 34.22 -1.28 6.49
N PHE A 43 32.99 -1.68 6.16
CA PHE A 43 32.50 -1.54 4.80
C PHE A 43 32.32 -0.07 4.44
N ASN A 44 33.02 0.37 3.39
CA ASN A 44 32.87 1.71 2.84
C ASN A 44 31.68 1.71 1.84
N LYS A 45 30.86 2.78 1.89
CA LYS A 45 29.65 2.95 1.04
C LYS A 45 29.89 2.83 -0.48
N LYS A 46 31.12 3.06 -0.97
CA LYS A 46 31.51 2.92 -2.38
C LYS A 46 31.80 1.49 -2.80
N SER A 47 32.19 0.61 -1.87
CA SER A 47 32.55 -0.78 -2.17
C SER A 47 31.49 -1.80 -1.75
N PHE A 48 30.56 -1.41 -0.86
CA PHE A 48 29.56 -2.31 -0.30
C PHE A 48 28.14 -1.86 -0.66
N SER A 49 27.37 -2.75 -1.28
CA SER A 49 26.08 -2.43 -1.89
C SER A 49 24.87 -2.54 -0.97
N ILE A 50 25.03 -3.05 0.26
CA ILE A 50 23.90 -3.17 1.18
C ILE A 50 23.67 -1.82 1.85
N ALA A 51 22.72 -1.07 1.32
CA ALA A 51 22.20 0.11 1.99
C ALA A 51 21.48 -0.29 3.28
N ASN A 52 21.54 0.61 4.27
CA ASN A 52 20.66 0.60 5.42
C ASN A 52 19.78 1.85 5.37
N LYS A 53 18.61 1.80 6.01
CA LYS A 53 17.59 2.88 6.08
C LYS A 53 16.59 2.97 4.91
N PRO A 54 15.81 1.92 4.60
CA PRO A 54 14.67 2.10 3.69
C PRO A 54 13.67 3.05 4.34
N VAL A 55 13.21 4.02 3.56
CA VAL A 55 12.27 5.03 3.99
C VAL A 55 10.84 4.52 3.81
N PHE A 56 10.06 4.51 4.88
CA PHE A 56 8.65 4.15 4.83
C PHE A 56 7.88 5.25 4.11
N LEU A 57 7.25 4.88 2.99
CA LEU A 57 6.41 5.79 2.22
C LEU A 57 4.96 5.80 2.72
N GLY A 58 4.46 4.72 3.28
CA GLY A 58 3.07 4.62 3.69
C GLY A 58 2.47 3.23 3.47
N ALA A 59 1.19 3.10 3.81
CA ALA A 59 0.44 1.87 3.71
C ALA A 59 -0.64 1.95 2.64
N ILE A 60 -1.02 0.79 2.09
CA ILE A 60 -2.15 0.69 1.15
C ILE A 60 -3.23 -0.16 1.81
N GLN A 61 -4.40 0.42 2.06
CA GLN A 61 -5.55 -0.32 2.61
C GLN A 61 -6.23 -1.12 1.50
N GLN A 62 -6.22 -2.46 1.61
CA GLN A 62 -6.71 -3.35 0.55
C GLN A 62 -7.92 -4.18 0.99
N ARG A 63 -8.63 -4.72 -0.01
CA ARG A 63 -9.66 -5.76 0.12
C ARG A 63 -10.87 -5.35 0.96
N TYR A 64 -11.19 -4.05 0.99
CA TYR A 64 -12.46 -3.61 1.52
C TYR A 64 -13.57 -3.77 0.48
N ARG A 65 -14.78 -4.07 0.94
CA ARG A 65 -15.95 -4.07 0.07
C ARG A 65 -16.68 -2.73 0.24
N PRO A 66 -16.69 -1.87 -0.79
CA PRO A 66 -17.43 -0.61 -0.71
C PRO A 66 -18.94 -0.89 -0.69
N ARG A 67 -19.66 -0.10 0.09
CA ARG A 67 -21.11 0.05 0.01
C ARG A 67 -21.37 1.52 -0.31
N SER A 68 -21.86 1.82 -1.51
CA SER A 68 -22.03 3.19 -2.01
C SER A 68 -20.74 4.02 -2.00
N GLY A 69 -19.63 3.45 -2.48
CA GLY A 69 -18.33 4.14 -2.59
C GLY A 69 -17.52 4.24 -1.30
N LYS A 70 -18.11 3.98 -0.12
CA LYS A 70 -17.41 4.00 1.17
C LYS A 70 -17.27 2.60 1.77
N PRO A 71 -16.22 2.32 2.57
CA PRO A 71 -16.12 1.06 3.32
C PRO A 71 -17.36 0.84 4.19
N ALA A 72 -17.87 -0.39 4.29
CA ALA A 72 -18.92 -0.69 5.27
C ALA A 72 -18.41 -0.40 6.69
N LYS A 73 -19.29 -0.02 7.63
CA LYS A 73 -18.93 0.38 9.01
C LYS A 73 -17.95 -0.56 9.73
N SER A 74 -18.06 -1.87 9.49
CA SER A 74 -17.14 -2.86 10.06
C SER A 74 -15.71 -2.76 9.50
N PHE A 75 -15.56 -2.43 8.22
CA PHE A 75 -14.26 -2.19 7.57
C PHE A 75 -13.66 -0.86 7.99
N GLU A 76 -14.48 0.18 8.14
CA GLU A 76 -14.04 1.49 8.64
C GLU A 76 -13.39 1.39 10.02
N LYS A 77 -13.95 0.58 10.92
CA LYS A 77 -13.35 0.30 12.23
C LYS A 77 -11.95 -0.30 12.11
N TRP A 78 -11.76 -1.30 11.24
CA TRP A 78 -10.45 -1.92 11.03
C TRP A 78 -9.46 -0.98 10.36
N ILE A 79 -9.89 -0.18 9.37
CA ILE A 79 -9.09 0.88 8.76
C ILE A 79 -8.56 1.80 9.85
N ASN A 80 -9.43 2.27 10.75
CA ASN A 80 -9.03 3.18 11.82
C ASN A 80 -8.08 2.52 12.83
N HIS A 81 -8.28 1.25 13.19
CA HIS A 81 -7.34 0.53 14.04
C HIS A 81 -5.95 0.41 13.42
N ILE A 82 -5.88 0.04 12.13
CA ILE A 82 -4.62 -0.06 11.38
C ILE A 82 -3.95 1.30 11.26
N ARG A 83 -4.70 2.35 10.89
CA ARG A 83 -4.19 3.73 10.82
C ARG A 83 -3.63 4.18 12.16
N ASN A 84 -4.31 3.89 13.26
CA ASN A 84 -3.84 4.26 14.59
C ASN A 84 -2.55 3.52 14.97
N ALA A 85 -2.45 2.22 14.69
CA ALA A 85 -1.22 1.48 14.91
C ALA A 85 -0.05 2.02 14.06
N ILE A 86 -0.32 2.40 12.81
CA ILE A 86 0.71 3.01 11.96
C ILE A 86 1.13 4.37 12.52
N ASN A 87 0.20 5.29 12.74
CA ASN A 87 0.51 6.68 13.10
C ASN A 87 1.02 6.84 14.54
N ASN A 88 0.53 6.03 15.49
CA ASN A 88 0.86 6.21 16.91
C ASN A 88 1.98 5.28 17.40
N GLU A 89 2.25 4.16 16.71
CA GLU A 89 3.26 3.20 17.13
C GLU A 89 4.36 3.05 16.06
N PHE A 90 3.99 2.65 14.84
CA PHE A 90 4.94 2.33 13.76
C PHE A 90 5.79 3.53 13.34
N ILE A 91 5.13 4.65 13.01
CA ILE A 91 5.79 5.87 12.54
C ILE A 91 6.75 6.42 13.60
N PRO A 92 6.33 6.71 14.86
CA PRO A 92 7.25 7.22 15.87
C PRO A 92 8.45 6.30 16.15
N SER A 93 8.25 4.99 15.99
CA SER A 93 9.32 3.99 16.18
C SER A 93 10.35 4.04 15.05
N LEU A 94 9.91 4.16 13.80
CA LEU A 94 10.79 4.22 12.63
C LEU A 94 11.42 5.61 12.44
N THR A 95 10.77 6.69 12.86
CA THR A 95 11.33 8.04 12.82
C THR A 95 12.63 8.12 13.63
N LYS A 96 12.71 7.40 14.77
CA LYS A 96 13.92 7.34 15.62
C LYS A 96 15.16 6.78 14.90
N ILE A 97 14.95 6.01 13.84
CA ILE A 97 16.01 5.41 13.02
C ILE A 97 16.07 6.03 11.61
N GLY A 98 15.35 7.14 11.38
CA GLY A 98 15.33 7.84 10.09
C GLY A 98 14.77 7.01 8.94
N CYS A 99 13.81 6.11 9.21
CA CYS A 99 13.23 5.20 8.22
C CYS A 99 11.77 5.58 7.86
N VAL A 100 11.44 6.86 7.88
CA VAL A 100 10.10 7.39 7.54
C VAL A 100 10.28 8.61 6.65
N ILE A 101 9.42 8.74 5.65
CA ILE A 101 9.40 9.92 4.77
C ILE A 101 9.11 11.19 5.59
N ASP A 102 9.60 12.33 5.13
CA ASP A 102 9.33 13.60 5.77
C ASP A 102 7.82 13.89 5.81
N SER A 103 7.34 14.40 6.96
CA SER A 103 5.92 14.64 7.18
C SER A 103 5.37 15.76 6.30
N GLU A 104 6.15 16.80 6.01
CA GLU A 104 5.71 17.91 5.15
C GLU A 104 5.56 17.45 3.70
N ILE A 105 6.51 16.62 3.23
CA ILE A 105 6.43 16.01 1.89
C ILE A 105 5.22 15.08 1.79
N MET A 106 4.95 14.29 2.83
CA MET A 106 3.77 13.42 2.90
C MET A 106 2.46 14.22 2.90
N GLU A 107 2.37 15.28 3.69
CA GLU A 107 1.18 16.15 3.75
C GLU A 107 0.89 16.80 2.39
N GLU A 108 1.92 17.26 1.69
CA GLU A 108 1.80 17.81 0.34
C GLU A 108 1.32 16.74 -0.66
N ALA A 109 1.87 15.52 -0.59
CA ALA A 109 1.50 14.41 -1.47
C ALA A 109 0.05 13.92 -1.29
N LEU A 110 -0.55 14.23 -0.13
CA LEU A 110 -1.93 13.90 0.22
C LEU A 110 -2.87 15.10 0.14
N ARG A 111 -2.36 16.28 -0.25
CA ARG A 111 -3.17 17.49 -0.44
C ARG A 111 -4.31 17.20 -1.41
N ASP A 112 -5.50 17.71 -1.08
CA ASP A 112 -6.73 17.54 -1.86
C ASP A 112 -7.23 16.09 -2.00
N THR A 113 -6.82 15.20 -1.09
CA THR A 113 -7.32 13.82 -1.02
C THR A 113 -8.11 13.56 0.27
N ASP A 114 -9.00 12.56 0.24
CA ASP A 114 -9.70 12.06 1.44
C ASP A 114 -8.87 11.05 2.26
N LEU A 115 -7.57 10.95 1.98
CA LEU A 115 -6.67 9.98 2.62
C LEU A 115 -6.13 10.54 3.95
N ALA A 116 -5.90 9.63 4.89
CA ALA A 116 -5.26 9.97 6.16
C ALA A 116 -3.73 9.99 5.99
N PRO A 117 -2.97 10.63 6.91
CA PRO A 117 -1.51 10.59 6.89
C PRO A 117 -0.97 9.16 6.75
N TYR A 118 -0.01 8.99 5.83
CA TYR A 118 0.62 7.71 5.47
C TYR A 118 -0.32 6.65 4.89
N ASP A 119 -1.55 7.00 4.48
CA ASP A 119 -2.45 6.15 3.68
C ASP A 119 -2.26 6.47 2.20
N LEU A 120 -1.53 5.62 1.47
CA LEU A 120 -1.17 5.87 0.07
C LEU A 120 -2.30 5.58 -0.90
N ALA A 121 -3.21 4.65 -0.58
CA ALA A 121 -4.38 4.36 -1.39
C ALA A 121 -5.32 3.40 -0.66
N GLN A 122 -6.59 3.48 -1.03
CA GLN A 122 -7.60 2.50 -0.65
C GLN A 122 -8.00 1.70 -1.90
N ILE A 123 -7.67 0.42 -1.92
CA ILE A 123 -7.94 -0.46 -3.05
C ILE A 123 -9.08 -1.41 -2.66
N PRO A 124 -10.29 -1.25 -3.25
CA PRO A 124 -11.40 -2.16 -2.97
C PRO A 124 -11.12 -3.55 -3.54
N ASP A 125 -11.85 -4.54 -3.04
CA ASP A 125 -11.77 -5.90 -3.56
C ASP A 125 -12.11 -5.95 -5.06
N PHE A 126 -11.29 -6.67 -5.83
CA PHE A 126 -11.47 -6.81 -7.28
C PHE A 126 -12.71 -7.64 -7.66
N ASN A 127 -13.35 -8.33 -6.70
CA ASN A 127 -14.50 -9.20 -6.88
C ASN A 127 -14.28 -10.16 -8.06
N SER A 128 -15.26 -10.34 -8.93
CA SER A 128 -15.16 -11.26 -10.07
C SER A 128 -14.12 -10.85 -11.12
N LEU A 129 -13.66 -9.59 -11.16
CA LEU A 129 -12.66 -9.15 -12.13
C LEU A 129 -11.31 -9.85 -11.92
N ILE A 130 -10.97 -10.26 -10.69
CA ILE A 130 -9.68 -10.93 -10.43
C ILE A 130 -9.60 -12.29 -11.11
N ALA A 131 -10.71 -13.03 -11.19
CA ALA A 131 -10.74 -14.33 -11.85
C ALA A 131 -10.47 -14.20 -13.35
N ILE A 132 -11.11 -13.21 -13.98
CA ILE A 132 -10.91 -12.91 -15.42
C ILE A 132 -9.46 -12.43 -15.66
N SER A 133 -8.97 -11.52 -14.81
CA SER A 133 -7.62 -11.00 -14.84
C SER A 133 -6.56 -12.12 -14.75
N GLN A 134 -6.73 -13.06 -13.82
CA GLN A 134 -5.84 -14.20 -13.67
C GLN A 134 -5.88 -15.15 -14.87
N GLN A 135 -7.08 -15.47 -15.37
CA GLN A 135 -7.24 -16.34 -16.53
C GLN A 135 -6.57 -15.78 -17.79
N LEU A 136 -6.62 -14.46 -17.98
CA LEU A 136 -6.05 -13.78 -19.13
C LEU A 136 -4.61 -13.27 -18.91
N SER A 137 -4.10 -13.37 -17.68
CA SER A 137 -2.81 -12.75 -17.29
C SER A 137 -2.76 -11.24 -17.62
N LYS A 138 -3.88 -10.54 -17.43
CA LYS A 138 -4.01 -9.09 -17.66
C LYS A 138 -4.34 -8.37 -16.36
N PRO A 139 -3.79 -7.17 -16.10
CA PRO A 139 -4.23 -6.35 -14.96
C PRO A 139 -5.74 -6.09 -15.00
N VAL A 140 -6.39 -6.06 -13.83
CA VAL A 140 -7.87 -5.88 -13.75
C VAL A 140 -8.36 -4.66 -14.52
N PHE A 141 -7.63 -3.54 -14.45
CA PHE A 141 -7.96 -2.28 -15.14
C PHE A 141 -7.70 -2.31 -16.66
N ALA A 142 -7.05 -3.35 -17.18
CA ALA A 142 -6.72 -3.51 -18.60
C ALA A 142 -7.67 -4.50 -19.32
N LEU A 143 -8.64 -5.07 -18.60
CA LEU A 143 -9.65 -5.96 -19.18
C LEU A 143 -10.56 -5.20 -20.14
N THR A 144 -10.75 -5.73 -21.35
CA THR A 144 -11.67 -5.13 -22.33
C THR A 144 -13.12 -5.42 -21.98
N ASP A 145 -14.04 -4.63 -22.55
CA ASP A 145 -15.48 -4.85 -22.40
C ASP A 145 -15.91 -6.25 -22.87
N GLY A 146 -15.35 -6.72 -23.99
CA GLY A 146 -15.62 -8.06 -24.51
C GLY A 146 -15.15 -9.16 -23.56
N GLU A 147 -13.95 -9.02 -22.99
CA GLU A 147 -13.42 -10.00 -22.02
C GLU A 147 -14.26 -10.07 -20.75
N ILE A 148 -14.71 -8.93 -20.21
CA ILE A 148 -15.61 -8.89 -19.06
C ILE A 148 -16.92 -9.62 -19.37
N LYS A 149 -17.49 -9.38 -20.54
CA LYS A 149 -18.76 -9.98 -20.96
C LYS A 149 -18.64 -11.48 -21.23
N ASP A 150 -17.70 -11.87 -22.09
CA ASP A 150 -17.62 -13.22 -22.65
C ASP A 150 -17.04 -14.24 -21.65
N ILE A 151 -16.04 -13.83 -20.87
CA ILE A 151 -15.38 -14.70 -19.88
C ILE A 151 -16.07 -14.59 -18.53
N GLY A 152 -16.43 -13.37 -18.13
CA GLY A 152 -17.19 -13.15 -16.89
C GLY A 152 -18.61 -13.72 -16.96
N LYS A 153 -19.16 -13.91 -18.16
CA LYS A 153 -20.53 -14.38 -18.40
C LYS A 153 -21.56 -13.56 -17.61
N VAL A 154 -21.31 -12.26 -17.51
CA VAL A 154 -22.16 -11.29 -16.80
C VAL A 154 -22.95 -10.46 -17.81
N PHE A 155 -24.18 -10.10 -17.46
CA PHE A 155 -25.09 -9.33 -18.30
C PHE A 155 -25.83 -8.27 -17.49
N GLY A 156 -26.33 -7.23 -18.16
CA GLY A 156 -27.13 -6.17 -17.54
C GLY A 156 -26.34 -5.38 -16.48
N ASP A 157 -26.96 -5.09 -15.33
CA ASP A 157 -26.37 -4.25 -14.28
C ASP A 157 -25.03 -4.78 -13.73
N ALA A 158 -24.85 -6.11 -13.75
CA ALA A 158 -23.59 -6.74 -13.32
C ALA A 158 -22.43 -6.41 -14.27
N GLU A 159 -22.70 -6.40 -15.59
CA GLU A 159 -21.71 -6.02 -16.61
C GLU A 159 -21.31 -4.55 -16.43
N THR A 160 -22.30 -3.65 -16.29
CA THR A 160 -22.07 -2.22 -16.07
C THR A 160 -21.26 -1.96 -14.80
N THR A 161 -21.61 -2.66 -13.71
CA THR A 161 -20.89 -2.53 -12.43
C THR A 161 -19.43 -2.98 -12.56
N MET A 162 -19.18 -4.07 -13.28
CA MET A 162 -17.80 -4.56 -13.50
C MET A 162 -16.98 -3.61 -14.37
N LYS A 163 -17.57 -3.01 -15.41
CA LYS A 163 -16.91 -1.99 -16.23
C LYS A 163 -16.57 -0.74 -15.42
N ASN A 164 -17.54 -0.20 -14.67
CA ASN A 164 -17.30 0.94 -13.79
C ASN A 164 -16.22 0.64 -12.74
N SER A 165 -16.23 -0.57 -12.17
CA SER A 165 -15.20 -0.99 -11.22
C SER A 165 -13.82 -1.08 -11.86
N ARG A 166 -13.71 -1.63 -13.09
CA ARG A 166 -12.47 -1.67 -13.86
C ARG A 166 -11.92 -0.26 -14.07
N ASP A 167 -12.77 0.64 -14.54
CA ASP A 167 -12.36 2.02 -14.88
C ASP A 167 -11.93 2.76 -13.61
N ASN A 168 -12.66 2.61 -12.51
CA ASN A 168 -12.27 3.16 -11.22
C ASN A 168 -10.93 2.57 -10.69
N PHE A 169 -10.62 1.30 -10.97
CA PHE A 169 -9.28 0.77 -10.63
C PHE A 169 -8.17 1.47 -11.42
N ARG A 170 -8.41 1.83 -12.68
CA ARG A 170 -7.42 2.57 -13.47
C ARG A 170 -7.06 3.90 -12.79
N ASP A 171 -8.07 4.62 -12.31
CA ASP A 171 -7.88 5.89 -11.63
C ASP A 171 -7.13 5.70 -10.30
N ILE A 172 -7.58 4.78 -9.45
CA ILE A 172 -6.93 4.47 -8.16
C ILE A 172 -5.44 4.13 -8.33
N PHE A 173 -5.11 3.27 -9.30
CA PHE A 173 -3.71 2.89 -9.54
C PHE A 173 -2.88 4.01 -10.16
N THR A 174 -3.50 4.87 -10.98
CA THR A 174 -2.82 6.05 -11.54
C THR A 174 -2.50 7.06 -10.46
N ASP A 175 -3.46 7.35 -9.57
CA ASP A 175 -3.26 8.26 -8.44
C ASP A 175 -2.22 7.74 -7.46
N LEU A 176 -2.27 6.44 -7.13
CA LEU A 176 -1.26 5.79 -6.30
C LEU A 176 0.14 5.90 -6.93
N ALA A 177 0.26 5.63 -8.24
CA ALA A 177 1.54 5.71 -8.94
C ALA A 177 2.09 7.14 -8.93
N ASN A 178 1.26 8.13 -9.25
CA ASN A 178 1.65 9.55 -9.23
C ASN A 178 2.12 9.98 -7.83
N ARG A 179 1.42 9.54 -6.78
CA ARG A 179 1.79 9.82 -5.39
C ARG A 179 3.12 9.20 -5.02
N VAL A 180 3.36 7.94 -5.39
CA VAL A 180 4.65 7.28 -5.13
C VAL A 180 5.78 7.98 -5.89
N ILE A 181 5.57 8.34 -7.16
CA ILE A 181 6.56 9.08 -7.94
C ILE A 181 6.88 10.41 -7.25
N TYR A 182 5.87 11.17 -6.83
CA TYR A 182 6.05 12.43 -6.13
C TYR A 182 6.89 12.27 -4.84
N LEU A 183 6.59 11.23 -4.04
CA LEU A 183 7.31 10.95 -2.79
C LEU A 183 8.75 10.46 -2.98
N THR A 184 9.14 10.04 -4.19
CA THR A 184 10.48 9.49 -4.48
C THR A 184 11.23 10.28 -5.56
N SER A 185 10.73 11.44 -5.97
CA SER A 185 11.39 12.31 -6.97
C SER A 185 12.40 13.27 -6.37
#